data_AF-A0A1B8W0W1-F1
#
_entry.id   AF-A0A1B8W0W1-F1
#
_cell.length_a   1.000
_cell.length_b   1.000
_cell.length_c   1.000
_cell.angle_alpha   90.00
_cell.angle_beta   90.00
_cell.angle_gamma   90.00
#
_symmetry.space_group_name_H-M   'P 1'
#
loop_
_entity.id
_entity.type
_entity.pdbx_description
1 polymer ?
#
loop_
_entity_poly.entity_id
_entity_poly.type
_entity_poly.pdbx_seq_one_letter_code
_entity_poly.pdbx_strand_id
1 'polypeptide(L)'
;MTISISQSTANDFFIEFFKQRNAPAKFAELAEALTKKFQANSNQISGLIHRAHAKDSILIKNGKEYSLNTNVNNNSSIIHQVKTQIATFKKELDKGISLNDVSSSEEFKELKDLLKKLEELSR
;
A
#
# COMPACT_ATOMS: atom_id res chain seq x y z
N MET A 1 -12.02 -9.22 -18.91
CA MET A 1 -12.14 -9.36 -17.45
C MET A 1 -11.89 -8.00 -16.83
N THR A 2 -12.80 -7.50 -16.00
CA THR A 2 -12.64 -6.22 -15.32
C THR A 2 -12.16 -6.50 -13.89
N ILE A 3 -10.94 -6.08 -13.56
CA ILE A 3 -10.39 -6.27 -12.22
C ILE A 3 -11.04 -5.23 -11.30
N SER A 4 -11.63 -5.68 -10.19
CA SER A 4 -12.10 -4.79 -9.14
C SER A 4 -10.90 -4.30 -8.33
N ILE A 5 -10.66 -2.98 -8.31
CA ILE A 5 -9.54 -2.36 -7.59
C ILE A 5 -10.08 -1.74 -6.30
N SER A 6 -9.48 -2.08 -5.17
CA SER A 6 -9.81 -1.45 -3.89
C SER A 6 -9.31 0.00 -3.84
N GLN A 7 -9.99 0.85 -3.07
CA GLN A 7 -9.54 2.24 -2.88
C GLN A 7 -8.15 2.31 -2.24
N SER A 8 -7.84 1.41 -1.30
CA SER A 8 -6.51 1.32 -0.67
C SER A 8 -5.42 1.11 -1.72
N THR A 9 -5.61 0.14 -2.62
CA THR A 9 -4.65 -0.17 -3.68
C THR A 9 -4.42 1.02 -4.62
N ALA A 10 -5.47 1.78 -4.94
CA ALA A 10 -5.34 2.99 -5.74
C ALA A 10 -4.64 4.12 -4.99
N ASN A 11 -4.87 4.26 -3.68
CA ASN A 11 -4.20 5.24 -2.83
C ASN A 11 -2.69 4.97 -2.74
N ASP A 12 -2.30 3.70 -2.56
CA ASP A 12 -0.89 3.28 -2.56
C ASP A 12 -0.22 3.64 -3.89
N PHE A 13 -0.90 3.36 -5.01
CA PHE A 13 -0.45 3.76 -6.34
C PHE A 13 -0.27 5.28 -6.47
N PHE A 14 -1.22 6.10 -6.00
CA PHE A 14 -1.09 7.55 -6.08
C PHE A 14 0.12 8.07 -5.29
N ILE A 15 0.36 7.53 -4.09
CA ILE A 15 1.52 7.88 -3.27
C ILE A 15 2.82 7.56 -4.03
N GLU A 16 2.95 6.36 -4.59
CA GLU A 16 4.14 5.97 -5.36
C GLU A 16 4.31 6.80 -6.63
N PHE A 17 3.22 7.03 -7.37
CA PHE A 17 3.21 7.82 -8.60
C PHE A 17 3.74 9.23 -8.37
N PHE A 18 3.25 9.93 -7.34
CA PHE A 18 3.70 11.29 -7.04
C PHE A 18 5.09 11.34 -6.41
N LYS A 19 5.51 10.32 -5.66
CA LYS A 19 6.92 10.19 -5.19
C LYS A 19 7.91 10.08 -6.35
N GLN A 20 7.58 9.30 -7.38
CA GLN A 20 8.44 9.13 -8.55
C GLN A 20 8.41 10.34 -9.49
N ARG A 21 7.22 10.91 -9.71
CA ARG A 21 7.04 12.04 -10.62
C ARG A 21 7.55 13.36 -10.05
N ASN A 22 7.43 13.57 -8.73
CA ASN A 22 7.77 14.81 -8.03
C ASN A 22 7.17 16.08 -8.66
N ALA A 23 5.99 15.98 -9.26
CA ALA A 23 5.26 17.08 -9.88
C ALA A 23 3.74 16.81 -9.90
N PRO A 24 2.89 17.85 -9.95
CA PRO A 24 1.46 17.70 -10.16
C PRO A 24 1.12 16.95 -11.46
N ALA A 25 -0.08 16.39 -11.52
CA ALA A 25 -0.57 15.65 -12.68
C ALA A 25 -2.03 15.98 -12.99
N LYS A 26 -2.37 16.04 -14.26
CA LYS A 26 -3.76 16.23 -14.72
C LYS A 26 -4.55 14.95 -14.52
N PHE A 27 -5.88 15.09 -14.47
CA PHE A 27 -6.79 13.94 -14.37
C PHE A 27 -6.51 12.87 -15.45
N ALA A 28 -6.30 13.29 -16.69
CA ALA A 28 -6.05 12.38 -17.81
C ALA A 28 -4.77 11.55 -17.60
N GLU A 29 -3.71 12.16 -17.06
CA GLU A 29 -2.44 11.47 -16.78
C GLU A 29 -2.61 10.44 -15.67
N LEU A 30 -3.34 10.80 -14.59
CA LEU A 30 -3.67 9.85 -13.52
C LEU A 30 -4.54 8.70 -14.03
N ALA A 31 -5.53 9.00 -14.86
CA ALA A 31 -6.42 8.00 -15.41
C ALA A 31 -5.69 7.03 -16.34
N GLU A 32 -4.79 7.55 -17.19
CA GLU A 32 -3.95 6.75 -18.07
C GLU A 32 -3.01 5.85 -17.26
N ALA A 33 -2.33 6.40 -16.25
CA ALA A 33 -1.39 5.64 -15.43
C ALA A 33 -2.08 4.51 -14.64
N LEU A 34 -3.27 4.78 -14.08
CA LEU A 34 -4.10 3.75 -13.44
C LEU A 34 -4.60 2.69 -14.42
N THR A 35 -5.02 3.11 -15.62
CA THR A 35 -5.49 2.17 -16.67
C THR A 35 -4.36 1.25 -17.11
N LYS A 36 -3.15 1.79 -17.30
CA LYS A 36 -1.96 0.99 -17.61
C LYS A 36 -1.61 0.01 -16.50
N LYS A 37 -1.70 0.44 -15.24
CA LYS A 37 -1.32 -0.39 -14.09
C LYS A 37 -2.31 -1.51 -13.79
N PHE A 38 -3.61 -1.22 -13.88
CA PHE A 38 -4.65 -2.11 -13.35
C PHE A 38 -5.65 -2.62 -14.40
N GLN A 39 -5.55 -2.16 -15.66
CA GLN A 39 -6.43 -2.56 -16.77
C GLN A 39 -7.94 -2.42 -16.44
N ALA A 40 -8.30 -1.44 -15.60
CA ALA A 40 -9.67 -1.18 -15.20
C ALA A 40 -10.37 -0.20 -16.15
N ASN A 41 -11.69 -0.17 -16.09
CA ASN A 41 -12.49 0.70 -16.95
C ASN A 41 -12.50 2.16 -16.47
N SER A 42 -12.83 3.08 -17.38
CA SER A 42 -12.83 4.53 -17.13
C SER A 42 -13.70 4.95 -15.94
N ASN A 43 -14.86 4.32 -15.74
CA ASN A 43 -15.76 4.64 -14.64
C ASN A 43 -15.16 4.27 -13.28
N GLN A 44 -14.51 3.10 -13.19
CA GLN A 44 -13.81 2.68 -11.98
C GLN A 44 -12.64 3.62 -11.68
N ILE A 45 -11.83 3.94 -12.68
CA ILE A 45 -10.69 4.86 -12.55
C ILE A 45 -11.14 6.25 -12.08
N SER A 46 -12.18 6.80 -12.70
CA SER A 46 -12.75 8.07 -12.30
C SER A 46 -13.23 8.06 -10.83
N GLY A 47 -13.91 6.98 -10.43
CA GLY A 47 -14.34 6.78 -9.05
C GLY A 47 -13.18 6.71 -8.05
N LEU A 48 -12.07 6.07 -8.42
CA LEU A 48 -10.88 5.96 -7.55
C LEU A 48 -10.21 7.33 -7.35
N ILE A 49 -10.01 8.09 -8.43
CA ILE A 49 -9.42 9.44 -8.38
C ILE A 49 -10.34 10.37 -7.57
N HIS A 50 -11.65 10.34 -7.82
CA HIS A 50 -12.60 11.17 -7.11
C HIS A 50 -12.62 10.88 -5.61
N ARG A 51 -12.64 9.61 -5.19
CA ARG A 51 -12.62 9.24 -3.77
C ARG A 51 -11.29 9.59 -3.11
N ALA A 52 -10.16 9.40 -3.80
CA ALA A 52 -8.85 9.81 -3.29
C ALA A 52 -8.77 11.32 -3.05
N HIS A 53 -9.48 12.13 -3.85
CA HIS A 53 -9.58 13.57 -3.64
C HIS A 53 -10.61 13.96 -2.57
N ALA A 54 -11.86 13.52 -2.71
CA ALA A 54 -12.99 14.05 -1.96
C ALA A 54 -13.26 13.32 -0.63
N LYS A 55 -12.87 12.04 -0.51
CA LYS A 55 -13.20 11.20 0.65
C LYS A 55 -11.96 10.90 1.50
N ASP A 56 -10.91 10.39 0.87
CA ASP A 56 -9.71 9.93 1.59
C ASP A 56 -8.69 11.06 1.77
N SER A 57 -8.92 12.19 1.10
CA SER A 57 -8.08 13.38 1.10
C SER A 57 -6.63 13.14 0.65
N ILE A 58 -6.29 11.99 0.07
CA ILE A 58 -4.95 11.64 -0.45
C ILE A 58 -4.50 12.60 -1.55
N LEU A 59 -5.43 13.08 -2.37
CA LEU A 59 -5.15 14.00 -3.47
C LEU A 59 -5.74 15.38 -3.20
N ILE A 60 -4.95 16.43 -3.40
CA ILE A 60 -5.43 17.81 -3.49
C ILE A 60 -5.52 18.20 -4.95
N LYS A 61 -6.68 18.76 -5.33
CA LYS A 61 -6.89 19.34 -6.65
C LYS A 61 -6.62 20.85 -6.60
N ASN A 62 -5.63 21.29 -7.36
CA ASN A 62 -5.29 22.69 -7.57
C ASN A 62 -5.62 23.07 -9.02
N GLY A 63 -6.80 23.67 -9.23
CA GLY A 63 -7.30 23.98 -10.57
C GLY A 63 -7.55 22.71 -11.40
N LYS A 64 -6.73 22.49 -12.45
CA LYS A 64 -6.84 21.32 -13.34
C LYS A 64 -5.89 20.17 -12.96
N GLU A 65 -5.07 20.37 -11.94
CA GLU A 65 -4.01 19.44 -11.56
C GLU A 65 -4.27 18.85 -10.18
N TYR A 66 -3.73 17.66 -9.96
CA TYR A 66 -3.76 16.93 -8.70
C TYR A 66 -2.34 16.79 -8.18
N SER A 67 -2.22 16.83 -6.85
CA SER A 67 -0.98 16.63 -6.13
C SER A 67 -1.24 15.79 -4.89
N LEU A 68 -0.20 15.17 -4.34
CA LEU A 68 -0.32 14.43 -3.09
C LEU A 68 -0.60 15.40 -1.94
N ASN A 69 -1.61 15.09 -1.12
CA ASN A 69 -1.89 15.85 0.08
C ASN A 69 -0.83 15.53 1.15
N THR A 70 0.07 16.47 1.39
CA THR A 70 1.11 16.36 2.43
C THR A 70 0.55 16.53 3.85
N ASN A 71 -0.68 17.02 3.99
CA ASN A 71 -1.38 17.19 5.27
C ASN A 71 -2.27 15.98 5.63
N VAL A 72 -2.38 14.96 4.78
CA VAL A 72 -2.94 13.68 5.21
C VAL A 72 -1.95 13.09 6.19
N ASN A 73 -2.28 13.30 7.47
CA ASN A 73 -1.65 12.76 8.67
C ASN A 73 -0.72 11.59 8.35
N ASN A 74 0.58 11.82 8.53
CA ASN A 74 1.66 10.83 8.43
C ASN A 74 1.40 9.54 9.23
N ASN A 75 0.36 9.47 10.05
CA ASN A 75 -0.09 8.26 10.73
C ASN A 75 -0.58 7.15 9.78
N SER A 76 -1.27 7.44 8.67
CA SER A 76 -1.68 6.37 7.74
C SER A 76 -0.51 5.87 6.91
N SER A 77 0.41 6.77 6.53
CA SER A 77 1.63 6.46 5.81
C SER A 77 2.63 5.67 6.65
N ILE A 78 2.87 6.06 7.92
CA ILE A 78 3.75 5.32 8.83
C ILE A 78 3.13 3.97 9.17
N ILE A 79 1.84 3.91 9.53
CA ILE A 79 1.21 2.61 9.85
C ILE A 79 1.21 1.70 8.62
N HIS A 80 0.94 2.22 7.42
CA HIS A 80 1.00 1.44 6.19
C HIS A 80 2.44 1.00 5.88
N GLN A 81 3.43 1.89 6.01
CA GLN A 81 4.85 1.56 5.83
C GLN A 81 5.32 0.51 6.84
N VAL A 82 4.93 0.64 8.11
CA VAL A 82 5.21 -0.33 9.18
C VAL A 82 4.52 -1.66 8.88
N LYS A 83 3.25 -1.66 8.44
CA LYS A 83 2.55 -2.89 8.02
C LYS A 83 3.24 -3.56 6.83
N THR A 84 3.70 -2.78 5.86
CA THR A 84 4.44 -3.27 4.69
C THR A 84 5.82 -3.82 5.09
N GLN A 85 6.53 -3.16 6.00
CA GLN A 85 7.79 -3.66 6.55
C GLN A 85 7.59 -4.96 7.36
N ILE A 86 6.54 -5.03 8.19
CA ILE A 86 6.18 -6.26 8.93
C ILE A 86 5.83 -7.39 7.95
N ALA A 87 5.09 -7.12 6.88
CA ALA A 87 4.74 -8.12 5.87
C ALA A 87 5.96 -8.62 5.09
N THR A 88 6.91 -7.72 4.77
CA THR A 88 8.18 -8.09 4.14
C THR A 88 9.04 -8.91 5.09
N PHE A 89 9.17 -8.47 6.35
CA PHE A 89 9.91 -9.21 7.37
C PHE A 89 9.32 -10.61 7.62
N LYS A 90 7.99 -10.76 7.65
CA LYS A 90 7.33 -12.08 7.71
C LYS A 90 7.70 -12.96 6.51
N LYS A 91 7.68 -12.41 5.29
CA LYS A 91 8.09 -13.15 4.09
C LYS A 91 9.56 -13.55 4.09
N GLU A 92 10.42 -12.72 4.67
CA GLU A 92 11.85 -13.04 4.84
C GLU A 92 12.06 -14.10 5.92
N LEU A 93 11.34 -14.04 7.04
CA LEU A 93 11.31 -15.09 8.05
C LEU A 93 10.82 -16.43 7.47
N ASP A 94 9.71 -16.42 6.72
CA ASP A 94 9.16 -17.62 6.07
C ASP A 94 10.12 -18.22 5.02
N LYS A 95 11.00 -17.41 4.43
CA LYS A 95 12.00 -17.85 3.44
C LYS A 95 13.36 -18.20 4.05
N GLY A 96 13.71 -17.59 5.18
CA GLY A 96 15.03 -17.64 5.80
C GLY A 96 15.12 -18.61 6.97
N ILE A 97 14.01 -18.92 7.65
CA ILE A 97 13.99 -19.92 8.70
C ILE A 97 13.81 -21.30 8.06
N SER A 98 14.92 -21.94 7.75
CA SER A 98 14.93 -23.39 7.51
C SER A 98 14.69 -24.07 8.86
N LEU A 99 13.59 -24.84 8.97
CA LEU A 99 13.32 -25.64 10.17
C LEU A 99 14.40 -26.68 10.47
N ASN A 100 15.32 -26.91 9.53
CA ASN A 100 16.49 -27.76 9.71
C ASN A 100 17.58 -27.12 10.59
N ASP A 101 17.52 -25.81 10.85
CA ASP A 101 18.49 -25.08 11.69
C ASP A 101 18.04 -24.98 13.16
N VAL A 102 16.80 -25.41 13.47
CA VAL A 102 16.28 -25.42 14.83
C VAL A 102 16.80 -26.68 15.54
N SER A 103 17.72 -26.48 16.48
CA SER A 103 18.53 -27.56 17.04
C SER A 103 17.89 -28.21 18.26
N SER A 104 16.87 -27.58 18.85
CA SER A 104 16.21 -28.06 20.06
C SER A 104 14.71 -27.77 20.11
N SER A 105 13.99 -28.53 20.94
CA SER A 105 12.56 -28.33 21.17
C SER A 105 12.22 -27.03 21.89
N GLU A 106 13.14 -26.51 22.72
CA GLU A 106 12.99 -25.19 23.35
C GLU A 106 13.02 -24.08 22.30
N GLU A 107 14.03 -24.08 21.40
CA GLU A 107 14.16 -23.07 20.34
C GLU A 107 12.96 -23.08 19.40
N PHE A 108 12.44 -24.26 19.06
CA PHE A 108 11.23 -24.36 18.25
C PHE A 108 10.01 -23.74 18.94
N LYS A 109 9.89 -23.93 20.25
CA LYS A 109 8.79 -23.38 21.05
C LYS A 109 8.91 -21.86 21.16
N GLU A 110 10.13 -21.36 21.33
CA GLU A 110 10.43 -19.93 21.39
C GLU A 110 10.14 -19.23 20.05
N LEU A 111 10.55 -19.86 18.94
CA LEU A 111 10.25 -19.39 17.59
C LEU A 111 8.73 -19.30 17.34
N LYS A 112 7.99 -20.33 17.76
CA LYS A 112 6.53 -20.38 17.62
C LYS A 112 5.84 -19.26 18.41
N ASP A 113 6.31 -18.99 19.62
CA ASP A 113 5.78 -17.91 20.46
C ASP A 113 6.10 -16.52 19.89
N LEU A 114 7.30 -16.33 19.32
CA LEU A 114 7.68 -15.11 18.63
C LEU A 114 6.80 -14.86 17.39
N LEU A 115 6.59 -15.87 16.55
CA LEU A 115 5.71 -15.76 15.39
C LEU A 115 4.28 -15.40 15.78
N LYS A 116 3.76 -15.99 16.85
CA LYS A 116 2.41 -15.71 17.35
C LYS A 116 2.27 -14.27 17.85
N LYS A 117 3.24 -13.76 18.63
CA LYS A 117 3.26 -12.35 19.06
C LYS A 117 3.32 -11.39 17.87
N LEU A 118 4.09 -11.75 16.85
CA LEU A 118 4.22 -10.97 15.63
C LEU A 118 2.94 -10.98 14.78
N GLU A 119 2.16 -12.06 14.84
CA GLU A 119 0.83 -12.13 14.25
C GLU A 119 -0.19 -11.25 14.97
N GLU A 120 -0.19 -11.28 16.30
CA GLU A 120 -1.04 -10.45 17.17
C GLU A 120 -0.79 -8.95 16.96
N LEU A 121 0.48 -8.53 16.82
CA LEU A 121 0.85 -7.13 16.54
C LEU A 121 0.44 -6.64 15.14
N SER A 122 0.16 -7.55 14.21
CA SER A 122 -0.19 -7.20 12.82
C SER A 122 -1.69 -7.09 12.55
N ARG A 123 -2.54 -7.45 13.51
CA ARG A 123 -4.00 -7.30 13.46
C ARG A 123 -4.42 -5.90 13.88
#